data_AF-R5ADN6-F1
#
_entry.id   AF-R5ADN6-F1
#
_cell.length_a   1.000
_cell.length_b   1.000
_cell.length_c   1.000
_cell.angle_alpha   90.00
_cell.angle_beta   90.00
_cell.angle_gamma   90.00
#
_symmetry.space_group_name_H-M   'P 1'
#
loop_
_entity.id
_entity.type
_entity.pdbx_description
1 polymer ?
#
loop_
_entity_poly.entity_id
_entity_poly.type
_entity_poly.pdbx_seq_one_letter_code
_entity_poly.pdbx_strand_id
1 'polypeptide(L)'
;MYFTTNLINGATVATREIDLTITHKFPELSVERLSVSVNGVAEGQFSGRLYLEEGENKVGISVLYSSKDGGQLRVSKTYTIYVETAKLVITTDLKDGVTVQQRSIGFTAYAAFGSEPAGLRVLVNGTLTESGSNRYAARLHEGENEIALTASRDGKQKTELYHITVEFPDTLSIETDLFEHEVDDPDFLFRARVTGGTQRAALTVVVNGVTVTGTDHSYRCTLARGNNLIRLKATDVDGISYTESYIISYHNYIVVDAENADETMPRIKTNVRDGATVASTLLTLQVSACTGAGKRLYGDHIQVELNGNWQEDLWEDEQKTGYRLNLNSGANELTITVWDYEDRYTVYRYTIYCSAAADGEKIGKAKISIEATTLGLGYILPPTEVDILAGQNAVWAFCGLLEEKGIGYRHDGSLEKGFYLSDIIKMGITDGYAIPPELEDAIIDDGITLTPSYYTNSLSAFDFTAWSGWMFEINGEYVSRSLSDCYLQDGDWLRFRFTLARGRDIGCNMDGKAYEKEW
;
A
#
# COMPACT_ATOMS: atom_id res chain seq x y z
N MET A 1 -15.24 29.01 98.73
CA MET A 1 -15.94 28.44 97.55
C MET A 1 -16.83 27.30 98.05
N TYR A 2 -18.16 27.42 97.97
CA TYR A 2 -19.13 26.54 98.67
C TYR A 2 -19.47 25.24 97.93
N PHE A 3 -19.31 25.22 96.62
CA PHE A 3 -19.36 24.03 95.78
C PHE A 3 -18.23 24.06 94.74
N THR A 4 -17.91 22.90 94.19
CA THR A 4 -17.09 22.75 92.99
C THR A 4 -17.88 22.04 91.90
N THR A 5 -17.44 22.19 90.65
CA THR A 5 -18.02 21.46 89.52
C THR A 5 -16.91 20.84 88.69
N ASN A 6 -17.29 19.91 87.80
CA ASN A 6 -16.39 19.36 86.78
C ASN A 6 -16.18 20.30 85.57
N LEU A 7 -16.85 21.46 85.53
CA LEU A 7 -16.67 22.43 84.46
C LEU A 7 -15.38 23.24 84.63
N ILE A 8 -14.67 23.42 83.53
CA ILE A 8 -13.49 24.28 83.43
C ILE A 8 -13.91 25.53 82.67
N ASN A 9 -13.79 26.70 83.32
CA ASN A 9 -14.16 27.97 82.70
C ASN A 9 -13.23 28.29 81.51
N GLY A 10 -13.80 28.51 80.33
CA GLY A 10 -13.10 28.73 79.07
C GLY A 10 -12.77 27.46 78.28
N ALA A 11 -13.24 26.28 78.70
CA ALA A 11 -12.95 25.03 77.99
C ALA A 11 -13.72 24.90 76.67
N THR A 12 -13.10 24.26 75.68
CA THR A 12 -13.73 23.85 74.43
C THR A 12 -14.11 22.37 74.48
N VAL A 13 -15.34 22.03 74.08
CA VAL A 13 -15.86 20.67 74.01
C VAL A 13 -16.27 20.33 72.58
N ALA A 14 -16.11 19.06 72.19
CA ALA A 14 -16.41 18.58 70.84
C ALA A 14 -17.87 18.16 70.64
N THR A 15 -18.65 18.09 71.73
CA THR A 15 -20.05 17.66 71.74
C THR A 15 -20.93 18.73 72.38
N ARG A 16 -22.18 18.82 71.90
CA ARG A 16 -23.19 19.72 72.45
C ARG A 16 -23.75 19.23 73.78
N GLU A 17 -23.73 17.93 74.02
CA GLU A 17 -24.14 17.34 75.30
C GLU A 17 -22.92 17.19 76.20
N ILE A 18 -23.00 17.73 77.42
CA ILE A 18 -21.98 17.58 78.46
C ILE A 18 -22.62 17.21 79.80
N ASP A 19 -21.90 16.43 80.61
CA ASP A 19 -22.30 16.13 81.98
C ASP A 19 -21.82 17.26 82.93
N LEU A 20 -22.70 17.69 83.83
CA LEU A 20 -22.41 18.62 84.93
C LEU A 20 -22.56 17.89 86.27
N THR A 21 -21.45 17.76 86.99
CA THR A 21 -21.41 17.29 88.38
C THR A 21 -21.17 18.47 89.31
N ILE A 22 -21.96 18.57 90.38
CA ILE A 22 -21.81 19.61 91.42
C ILE A 22 -21.49 18.92 92.75
N THR A 23 -20.39 19.31 93.39
CA THR A 23 -19.94 18.78 94.68
C THR A 23 -19.98 19.87 95.74
N HIS A 24 -20.83 19.70 96.76
CA HIS A 24 -20.97 20.62 97.87
C HIS A 24 -19.89 20.35 98.93
N LYS A 25 -19.23 21.40 99.44
CA LYS A 25 -18.02 21.25 100.27
C LYS A 25 -18.24 21.28 101.79
N PHE A 26 -19.40 21.74 102.22
CA PHE A 26 -19.71 22.01 103.62
C PHE A 26 -20.92 21.16 104.05
N PRO A 27 -20.69 19.97 104.65
CA PRO A 27 -21.77 19.04 105.01
C PRO A 27 -22.72 19.58 106.08
N GLU A 28 -22.31 20.62 106.81
CA GLU A 28 -23.14 21.35 107.77
C GLU A 28 -24.20 22.25 107.13
N LEU A 29 -24.12 22.50 105.82
CA LEU A 29 -25.09 23.28 105.05
C LEU A 29 -25.99 22.38 104.19
N SER A 30 -27.30 22.59 104.28
CA SER A 30 -28.29 21.89 103.46
C SER A 30 -28.59 22.68 102.18
N VAL A 31 -28.72 22.00 101.05
CA VAL A 31 -29.11 22.63 99.77
C VAL A 31 -30.63 22.77 99.72
N GLU A 32 -31.13 24.00 99.76
CA GLU A 32 -32.57 24.27 99.65
C GLU A 32 -33.03 24.42 98.19
N ARG A 33 -32.18 25.02 97.36
CA ARG A 33 -32.46 25.20 95.94
C ARG A 33 -31.19 25.19 95.11
N LEU A 34 -31.20 24.39 94.06
CA LEU A 34 -30.22 24.43 92.97
C LEU A 34 -30.92 24.96 91.71
N SER A 35 -30.29 25.93 91.04
CA SER A 35 -30.74 26.45 89.75
C SER A 35 -29.56 26.46 88.79
N VAL A 36 -29.71 25.80 87.65
CA VAL A 36 -28.74 25.81 86.56
C VAL A 36 -29.35 26.53 85.37
N SER A 37 -28.57 27.30 84.63
CA SER A 37 -29.01 27.95 83.39
C SER A 37 -27.94 27.83 82.30
N VAL A 38 -28.38 27.71 81.05
CA VAL A 38 -27.53 27.78 79.85
C VAL A 38 -27.98 28.99 79.04
N ASN A 39 -27.04 29.88 78.72
CA ASN A 39 -27.28 31.12 77.94
C ASN A 39 -28.43 31.99 78.48
N GLY A 40 -28.62 32.00 79.80
CA GLY A 40 -29.66 32.77 80.48
C GLY A 40 -31.01 32.06 80.60
N VAL A 41 -31.18 30.88 80.00
CA VAL A 41 -32.40 30.05 80.12
C VAL A 41 -32.22 29.05 81.25
N ALA A 42 -33.18 28.99 82.19
CA ALA A 42 -33.12 28.08 83.34
C ALA A 42 -33.44 26.64 82.95
N GLU A 43 -32.61 25.70 83.39
CA GLU A 43 -32.83 24.26 83.29
C GLU A 43 -33.88 23.83 84.32
N GLY A 44 -35.12 23.58 83.86
CA GLY A 44 -36.27 23.34 84.74
C GLY A 44 -36.18 22.07 85.58
N GLN A 45 -35.61 20.99 85.04
CA GLN A 45 -35.32 19.74 85.77
C GLN A 45 -33.88 19.32 85.48
N PHE A 46 -32.94 19.90 86.24
CA PHE A 46 -31.53 19.59 86.07
C PHE A 46 -31.24 18.12 86.39
N SER A 47 -30.93 17.34 85.34
CA SER A 47 -30.70 15.89 85.39
C SER A 47 -29.21 15.50 85.50
N GLY A 48 -28.32 16.49 85.58
CA GLY A 48 -26.88 16.28 85.48
C GLY A 48 -26.31 16.43 84.07
N ARG A 49 -27.13 16.71 83.04
CA ARG A 49 -26.69 16.97 81.66
C ARG A 49 -27.09 18.35 81.18
N LEU A 50 -26.27 18.93 80.31
CA LEU A 50 -26.52 20.21 79.64
C LEU A 50 -26.39 20.04 78.13
N TYR A 51 -27.28 20.70 77.40
CA TYR A 51 -27.18 20.85 75.95
C TYR A 51 -26.74 22.27 75.62
N LEU A 52 -25.61 22.38 74.92
CA LEU A 52 -24.96 23.62 74.53
C LEU A 52 -25.15 23.88 73.03
N GLU A 53 -25.14 25.16 72.65
CA GLU A 53 -25.14 25.60 71.25
C GLU A 53 -23.71 25.60 70.67
N GLU A 54 -23.56 25.64 69.34
CA GLU A 54 -22.24 25.82 68.72
C GLU A 54 -21.64 27.18 69.11
N GLY A 55 -20.35 27.24 69.42
CA GLY A 55 -19.69 28.46 69.86
C GLY A 55 -19.78 28.69 71.37
N GLU A 56 -19.85 29.96 71.79
CA GLU A 56 -19.78 30.34 73.21
C GLU A 56 -21.09 30.03 73.96
N ASN A 57 -20.98 29.36 75.11
CA ASN A 57 -22.10 29.09 76.02
C ASN A 57 -21.79 29.54 77.44
N LYS A 58 -22.75 30.18 78.12
CA LYS A 58 -22.67 30.60 79.52
C LYS A 58 -23.52 29.71 80.42
N VAL A 59 -22.87 28.89 81.23
CA VAL A 59 -23.51 28.00 82.21
C VAL A 59 -23.52 28.65 83.58
N GLY A 60 -24.68 29.12 84.02
CA GLY A 60 -24.90 29.70 85.35
C GLY A 60 -25.34 28.65 86.36
N ILE A 61 -24.74 28.64 87.55
CA ILE A 61 -25.13 27.76 88.66
C ILE A 61 -25.34 28.61 89.89
N SER A 62 -26.54 28.55 90.48
CA SER A 62 -26.90 29.23 91.72
C SER A 62 -27.42 28.22 92.73
N VAL A 63 -26.82 28.21 93.93
CA VAL A 63 -27.21 27.35 95.04
C VAL A 63 -27.62 28.21 96.23
N LEU A 64 -28.81 27.96 96.77
CA LEU A 64 -29.25 28.50 98.05
C LEU A 64 -29.03 27.45 99.13
N TYR A 65 -28.18 27.76 100.10
CA TYR A 65 -27.92 26.93 101.27
C TYR A 65 -28.66 27.46 102.49
N SER A 66 -29.04 26.56 103.40
CA SER A 66 -29.42 26.90 104.76
C SER A 66 -28.53 26.22 105.80
N SER A 67 -28.30 26.95 106.89
CA SER A 67 -27.59 26.47 108.09
C SER A 67 -28.60 25.99 109.14
N LYS A 68 -28.15 25.15 110.07
CA LYS A 68 -28.99 24.61 111.14
C LYS A 68 -29.61 25.68 112.06
N ASP A 69 -29.02 26.87 112.09
CA ASP A 69 -29.48 28.01 112.89
C ASP A 69 -30.45 28.94 112.12
N GLY A 70 -30.89 28.53 110.93
CA GLY A 70 -31.90 29.24 110.12
C GLY A 70 -31.34 30.32 109.17
N GLY A 71 -30.03 30.55 109.16
CA GLY A 71 -29.39 31.49 108.23
C GLY A 71 -29.31 30.93 106.81
N GLN A 72 -29.63 31.77 105.80
CA GLN A 72 -29.57 31.43 104.38
C GLN A 72 -28.39 32.11 103.67
N LEU A 73 -27.79 31.39 102.72
CA LEU A 73 -26.70 31.89 101.89
C LEU A 73 -26.88 31.48 100.43
N ARG A 74 -26.93 32.47 99.53
CA ARG A 74 -26.92 32.23 98.08
C ARG A 74 -25.51 32.35 97.53
N VAL A 75 -25.08 31.33 96.79
CA VAL A 75 -23.78 31.30 96.11
C VAL A 75 -24.00 30.99 94.64
N SER A 76 -23.43 31.81 93.76
CA SER A 76 -23.54 31.63 92.31
C SER A 76 -22.17 31.59 91.66
N LYS A 77 -22.06 30.85 90.56
CA LYS A 77 -20.88 30.82 89.68
C LYS A 77 -21.33 30.62 88.23
N THR A 78 -20.67 31.31 87.31
CA THR A 78 -20.90 31.17 85.86
C THR A 78 -19.64 30.63 85.20
N TYR A 79 -19.80 29.71 84.24
CA TYR A 79 -18.76 29.17 83.40
C TYR A 79 -19.02 29.52 81.94
N THR A 80 -17.99 29.90 81.19
CA THR A 80 -18.02 29.98 79.73
C THR A 80 -17.49 28.66 79.16
N ILE A 81 -18.23 28.00 78.28
CA ILE A 81 -17.84 26.75 77.59
C ILE A 81 -18.03 26.97 76.09
N TYR A 82 -17.02 26.64 75.29
CA TYR A 82 -17.09 26.73 73.84
C TYR A 82 -17.42 25.35 73.24
N VAL A 83 -18.37 25.26 72.32
CA VAL A 83 -18.60 24.04 71.54
C VAL A 83 -18.03 24.23 70.14
N GLU A 84 -17.09 23.38 69.76
CA GLU A 84 -16.57 23.32 68.39
C GLU A 84 -16.72 21.89 67.87
N THR A 85 -17.72 21.66 67.02
CA THR A 85 -17.93 20.35 66.39
C THR A 85 -17.01 20.18 65.19
N ALA A 86 -16.57 18.93 64.96
CA ALA A 86 -15.80 18.58 63.78
C ALA A 86 -16.55 18.97 62.48
N LYS A 87 -15.79 19.42 61.48
CA LYS A 87 -16.28 19.85 60.16
C LYS A 87 -15.74 18.92 59.07
N LEU A 88 -16.48 18.82 57.97
CA LEU A 88 -16.04 18.12 56.76
C LEU A 88 -15.04 18.98 55.98
N VAL A 89 -13.89 18.39 55.66
CA VAL A 89 -12.85 18.98 54.82
C VAL A 89 -12.64 18.06 53.62
N ILE A 90 -12.61 18.64 52.42
CA ILE A 90 -12.19 17.98 51.18
C ILE A 90 -10.79 18.50 50.88
N THR A 91 -9.88 17.62 50.48
CA THR A 91 -8.54 17.97 50.01
C THR A 91 -8.36 17.34 48.63
N THR A 92 -7.93 18.15 47.66
CA THR A 92 -7.70 17.72 46.28
C THR A 92 -6.60 18.53 45.61
N ASP A 93 -5.99 17.97 44.57
CA ASP A 93 -5.05 18.65 43.66
C ASP A 93 -5.74 19.23 42.40
N LEU A 94 -7.07 19.08 42.28
CA LEU A 94 -7.86 19.73 41.25
C LEU A 94 -7.78 21.26 41.32
N LYS A 95 -7.76 21.90 40.15
CA LYS A 95 -7.85 23.35 39.98
C LYS A 95 -9.10 23.68 39.20
N ASP A 96 -9.90 24.60 39.73
CA ASP A 96 -11.12 25.06 39.08
C ASP A 96 -10.80 26.06 37.96
N GLY A 97 -11.56 26.01 36.86
CA GLY A 97 -11.46 26.93 35.73
C GLY A 97 -10.21 26.77 34.86
N VAL A 98 -9.67 25.55 34.75
CA VAL A 98 -8.49 25.28 33.91
C VAL A 98 -8.87 24.72 32.54
N THR A 99 -8.16 25.16 31.50
CA THR A 99 -8.24 24.58 30.17
C THR A 99 -7.12 23.55 29.97
N VAL A 100 -7.48 22.37 29.46
CA VAL A 100 -6.54 21.29 29.15
C VAL A 100 -6.72 20.83 27.71
N GLN A 101 -5.65 20.33 27.10
CA GLN A 101 -5.66 19.85 25.71
C GLN A 101 -5.69 18.32 25.64
N GLN A 102 -6.30 17.66 26.64
CA GLN A 102 -6.38 16.21 26.72
C GLN A 102 -7.65 15.76 27.43
N ARG A 103 -8.22 14.63 27.01
CA ARG A 103 -9.45 14.06 27.59
C ARG A 103 -9.21 13.25 28.86
N SER A 104 -7.97 12.84 29.13
CA SER A 104 -7.67 12.04 30.33
C SER A 104 -7.17 12.93 31.47
N ILE A 105 -7.79 12.82 32.64
CA ILE A 105 -7.35 13.49 33.85
C ILE A 105 -7.15 12.49 34.99
N GLY A 106 -6.06 12.69 35.73
CA GLY A 106 -5.81 12.01 37.00
C GLY A 106 -5.67 13.05 38.11
N PHE A 107 -6.28 12.79 39.26
CA PHE A 107 -6.26 13.68 40.41
C PHE A 107 -6.34 12.89 41.72
N THR A 108 -5.92 13.53 42.81
CA THR A 108 -5.99 12.97 44.16
C THR A 108 -7.07 13.71 44.93
N ALA A 109 -7.99 12.99 45.58
CA ALA A 109 -8.98 13.61 46.46
C ALA A 109 -9.27 12.73 47.68
N TYR A 110 -9.51 13.35 48.83
CA TYR A 110 -9.97 12.66 50.04
C TYR A 110 -10.75 13.60 50.95
N ALA A 111 -11.53 13.04 51.87
CA ALA A 111 -12.32 13.79 52.83
C ALA A 111 -12.02 13.38 54.27
N ALA A 112 -12.11 14.33 55.19
CA ALA A 112 -11.95 14.11 56.63
C ALA A 112 -13.04 14.83 57.43
N PHE A 113 -13.36 14.30 58.61
CA PHE A 113 -14.24 14.90 59.61
C PHE A 113 -13.46 15.00 60.92
N GLY A 114 -12.91 16.18 61.21
CA GLY A 114 -11.91 16.31 62.27
C GLY A 114 -10.63 15.54 61.89
N SER A 115 -10.12 14.68 62.78
CA SER A 115 -8.94 13.85 62.53
C SER A 115 -9.25 12.53 61.81
N GLU A 116 -10.52 12.22 61.57
CA GLU A 116 -10.95 10.91 61.07
C GLU A 116 -11.37 10.95 59.58
N PRO A 117 -11.15 9.88 58.79
CA PRO A 117 -11.57 9.83 57.38
C PRO A 117 -13.09 9.96 57.19
N ALA A 118 -13.55 10.69 56.17
CA ALA A 118 -14.95 10.77 55.79
C ALA A 118 -15.21 10.11 54.42
N GLY A 119 -16.45 9.69 54.16
CA GLY A 119 -16.80 9.13 52.86
C GLY A 119 -16.75 10.21 51.78
N LEU A 120 -16.14 9.92 50.64
CA LEU A 120 -16.04 10.82 49.49
C LEU A 120 -16.70 10.18 48.26
N ARG A 121 -17.65 10.90 47.66
CA ARG A 121 -18.26 10.54 46.38
C ARG A 121 -17.74 11.48 45.30
N VAL A 122 -17.30 10.93 44.17
CA VAL A 122 -16.78 11.68 43.03
C VAL A 122 -17.64 11.44 41.81
N LEU A 123 -18.18 12.52 41.24
CA LEU A 123 -18.93 12.49 39.98
C LEU A 123 -18.18 13.31 38.94
N VAL A 124 -18.03 12.76 37.74
CA VAL A 124 -17.52 13.48 36.57
C VAL A 124 -18.64 13.53 35.54
N ASN A 125 -19.10 14.74 35.21
CA ASN A 125 -20.27 14.98 34.36
C ASN A 125 -21.49 14.14 34.79
N GLY A 126 -21.75 14.06 36.10
CA GLY A 126 -22.84 13.28 36.68
C GLY A 126 -22.61 11.76 36.76
N THR A 127 -21.49 11.23 36.26
CA THR A 127 -21.17 9.79 36.30
C THR A 127 -20.27 9.46 37.49
N LEU A 128 -20.64 8.42 38.25
CA LEU A 128 -19.84 7.94 39.38
C LEU A 128 -18.49 7.43 38.92
N THR A 129 -17.41 7.95 39.53
CA THR A 129 -16.04 7.50 39.29
C THR A 129 -15.58 6.65 40.48
N GLU A 130 -15.27 5.38 40.23
CA GLU A 130 -14.73 4.48 41.25
C GLU A 130 -13.24 4.71 41.47
N SER A 131 -12.76 4.46 42.69
CA SER A 131 -11.35 4.62 43.07
C SER A 131 -10.80 3.36 43.74
N GLY A 132 -9.54 3.01 43.44
CA GLY A 132 -8.79 2.00 44.20
C GLY A 132 -8.10 2.54 45.46
N SER A 133 -8.10 3.86 45.68
CA SER A 133 -7.46 4.59 46.79
C SER A 133 -7.90 6.08 46.79
N ASN A 134 -7.10 7.03 47.29
CA ASN A 134 -7.36 8.48 47.15
C ASN A 134 -7.08 9.03 45.74
N ARG A 135 -6.75 8.19 44.75
CA ARG A 135 -6.49 8.58 43.35
C ARG A 135 -7.68 8.23 42.46
N TYR A 136 -8.04 9.19 41.63
CA TYR A 136 -9.12 9.11 40.65
C TYR A 136 -8.57 9.32 39.25
N ALA A 137 -9.16 8.64 38.28
CA ALA A 137 -8.91 8.86 36.86
C ALA A 137 -10.24 8.92 36.13
N ALA A 138 -10.39 9.90 35.24
CA ALA A 138 -11.62 10.09 34.49
C ALA A 138 -11.34 10.55 33.06
N ARG A 139 -12.33 10.34 32.19
CA ARG A 139 -12.33 10.82 30.82
C ARG A 139 -13.31 11.99 30.70
N LEU A 140 -12.81 13.12 30.25
CA LEU A 140 -13.53 14.36 29.97
C LEU A 140 -14.04 14.39 28.53
N HIS A 141 -15.09 15.17 28.31
CA HIS A 141 -15.61 15.54 27.00
C HIS A 141 -14.93 16.81 26.50
N GLU A 142 -14.99 17.04 25.19
CA GLU A 142 -14.58 18.32 24.61
C GLU A 142 -15.54 19.44 25.04
N GLY A 143 -15.00 20.62 25.35
CA GLY A 143 -15.72 21.71 26.00
C GLY A 143 -15.69 21.61 27.54
N GLU A 144 -16.67 22.23 28.19
CA GLU A 144 -16.77 22.29 29.65
C GLU A 144 -17.10 20.95 30.29
N ASN A 145 -16.43 20.63 31.40
CA ASN A 145 -16.68 19.45 32.22
C ASN A 145 -16.79 19.85 33.69
N GLU A 146 -17.68 19.18 34.43
CA GLU A 146 -17.86 19.36 35.87
C GLU A 146 -17.39 18.13 36.64
N ILE A 147 -16.56 18.34 37.66
CA ILE A 147 -16.17 17.33 38.64
C ILE A 147 -16.72 17.74 40.01
N ALA A 148 -17.63 16.93 40.56
CA ALA A 148 -18.23 17.16 41.86
C ALA A 148 -17.63 16.20 42.91
N LEU A 149 -17.07 16.78 43.98
CA LEU A 149 -16.54 16.07 45.14
C LEU A 149 -17.50 16.25 46.31
N THR A 150 -18.18 15.18 46.75
CA THR A 150 -19.13 15.21 47.87
C THR A 150 -18.63 14.41 49.06
N ALA A 151 -18.22 15.10 50.13
CA ALA A 151 -17.87 14.52 51.42
C ALA A 151 -19.10 14.27 52.29
N SER A 152 -19.12 13.16 53.03
CA SER A 152 -20.23 12.79 53.90
C SER A 152 -19.80 12.01 55.14
N ARG A 153 -20.38 12.33 56.30
CA ARG A 153 -20.26 11.58 57.56
C ARG A 153 -21.36 12.00 58.54
N ASP A 154 -21.92 11.05 59.30
CA ASP A 154 -22.92 11.29 60.36
C ASP A 154 -24.09 12.21 59.93
N GLY A 155 -24.61 11.98 58.73
CA GLY A 155 -25.72 12.75 58.15
C GLY A 155 -25.35 14.16 57.65
N LYS A 156 -24.11 14.62 57.83
CA LYS A 156 -23.59 15.86 57.25
C LYS A 156 -23.04 15.62 55.85
N GLN A 157 -23.17 16.62 54.97
CA GLN A 157 -22.60 16.61 53.62
C GLN A 157 -21.94 17.95 53.28
N LYS A 158 -20.90 17.90 52.45
CA LYS A 158 -20.26 19.07 51.84
C LYS A 158 -19.89 18.72 50.39
N THR A 159 -20.20 19.60 49.43
CA THR A 159 -19.86 19.41 48.01
C THR A 159 -18.97 20.55 47.53
N GLU A 160 -17.92 20.22 46.77
CA GLU A 160 -17.08 21.17 46.02
C GLU A 160 -17.13 20.81 44.53
N LEU A 161 -17.20 21.83 43.66
CA LEU A 161 -17.31 21.68 42.21
C LEU A 161 -16.05 22.24 41.53
N TYR A 162 -15.59 21.57 40.49
CA TYR A 162 -14.45 21.97 39.66
C TYR A 162 -14.82 21.90 38.19
N HIS A 163 -14.56 22.97 37.46
CA HIS A 163 -14.82 23.10 36.03
C HIS A 163 -13.51 22.97 35.25
N ILE A 164 -13.50 22.09 34.25
CA ILE A 164 -12.34 21.82 33.40
C ILE A 164 -12.78 21.88 31.94
N THR A 165 -12.23 22.83 31.20
CA THR A 165 -12.48 22.97 29.76
C THR A 165 -11.48 22.12 28.98
N VAL A 166 -11.95 21.24 28.10
CA VAL A 166 -11.09 20.55 27.13
C VAL A 166 -11.18 21.26 25.80
N GLU A 167 -10.08 21.82 25.32
CA GLU A 167 -10.00 22.51 24.03
C GLU A 167 -8.79 21.99 23.25
N PHE A 168 -9.01 21.57 21.99
CA PHE A 168 -7.93 21.14 21.11
C PHE A 168 -7.52 22.29 20.18
N PRO A 169 -6.22 22.50 19.93
CA PRO A 169 -5.75 23.50 18.97
C PRO A 169 -6.19 23.17 17.53
N ASP A 170 -6.08 24.16 16.64
CA ASP A 170 -6.41 24.05 15.22
C ASP A 170 -5.87 22.79 14.56
N THR A 171 -6.62 22.28 13.57
CA THR A 171 -6.44 20.95 12.98
C THR A 171 -5.01 20.72 12.48
N LEU A 172 -4.48 19.54 12.81
CA LEU A 172 -3.19 19.04 12.39
C LEU A 172 -3.02 19.08 10.85
N SER A 173 -1.92 19.65 10.38
CA SER A 173 -1.56 19.70 8.95
C SER A 173 -0.09 19.37 8.73
N ILE A 174 0.26 19.07 7.47
CA ILE A 174 1.63 18.77 7.04
C ILE A 174 2.03 19.81 6.00
N GLU A 175 3.21 20.39 6.17
CA GLU A 175 3.84 21.24 5.17
C GLU A 175 5.04 20.49 4.60
N THR A 176 5.06 20.28 3.28
CA THR A 176 6.12 19.55 2.58
C THR A 176 6.35 20.10 1.18
N ASP A 177 7.55 19.87 0.64
CA ASP A 177 7.91 20.13 -0.76
C ASP A 177 7.72 18.89 -1.66
N LEU A 178 7.18 17.79 -1.12
CA LEU A 178 6.90 16.58 -1.90
C LEU A 178 5.76 16.79 -2.90
N PHE A 179 5.95 16.24 -4.10
CA PHE A 179 4.95 16.03 -5.12
C PHE A 179 5.37 14.80 -5.96
N GLU A 180 4.42 14.17 -6.65
CA GLU A 180 4.72 12.99 -7.47
C GLU A 180 5.49 13.40 -8.73
N HIS A 181 6.67 12.81 -8.95
CA HIS A 181 7.51 13.04 -10.11
C HIS A 181 8.57 11.94 -10.28
N GLU A 182 9.27 11.97 -11.41
CA GLU A 182 10.41 11.10 -11.70
C GLU A 182 11.74 11.77 -11.36
N VAL A 183 12.71 10.98 -10.91
CA VAL A 183 14.08 11.41 -10.61
C VAL A 183 15.09 10.43 -11.18
N ASP A 184 16.31 10.91 -11.42
CA ASP A 184 17.45 10.17 -11.96
C ASP A 184 18.59 9.96 -10.95
N ASP A 185 18.47 10.54 -9.75
CA ASP A 185 19.38 10.35 -8.62
C ASP A 185 18.68 9.53 -7.51
N PRO A 186 19.24 8.40 -7.07
CA PRO A 186 18.66 7.62 -5.97
C PRO A 186 18.76 8.34 -4.62
N ASP A 187 19.70 9.26 -4.42
CA ASP A 187 19.86 9.99 -3.16
C ASP A 187 18.86 11.15 -3.07
N PHE A 188 17.68 10.84 -2.53
CA PHE A 188 16.55 11.77 -2.50
C PHE A 188 16.47 12.57 -1.19
N LEU A 189 16.17 13.86 -1.32
CA LEU A 189 16.09 14.83 -0.23
C LEU A 189 14.76 15.59 -0.32
N PHE A 190 14.04 15.66 0.79
CA PHE A 190 12.81 16.47 0.88
C PHE A 190 12.66 17.10 2.26
N ARG A 191 11.72 18.04 2.38
CA ARG A 191 11.36 18.72 3.61
C ARG A 191 9.94 18.39 4.00
N ALA A 192 9.73 18.12 5.28
CA ALA A 192 8.40 17.92 5.83
C ALA A 192 8.33 18.36 7.29
N ARG A 193 7.26 19.03 7.68
CA ARG A 193 6.99 19.35 9.08
C ARG A 193 5.51 19.27 9.39
N VAL A 194 5.21 18.97 10.65
CA VAL A 194 3.87 19.11 11.18
C VAL A 194 3.61 20.58 11.51
N THR A 195 2.43 21.08 11.15
CA THR A 195 1.91 22.40 11.50
C THR A 195 0.56 22.25 12.19
N GLY A 196 0.23 23.16 13.11
CA GLY A 196 -0.94 22.99 14.00
C GLY A 196 -0.73 21.91 15.07
N GLY A 197 -1.78 21.60 15.84
CA GLY A 197 -1.70 20.65 16.95
C GLY A 197 -1.04 21.22 18.23
N THR A 198 -0.89 20.36 19.24
CA THR A 198 -0.25 20.66 20.52
C THR A 198 1.27 20.56 20.43
N GLN A 199 1.98 20.94 21.50
CA GLN A 199 3.43 20.72 21.64
C GLN A 199 3.87 19.23 21.56
N ARG A 200 2.91 18.29 21.59
CA ARG A 200 3.16 16.85 21.48
C ARG A 200 2.93 16.33 20.05
N ALA A 201 2.56 17.19 19.11
CA ALA A 201 2.44 16.84 17.71
C ALA A 201 3.80 16.35 17.17
N ALA A 202 3.77 15.24 16.44
CA ALA A 202 4.95 14.61 15.88
C ALA A 202 4.70 14.16 14.45
N LEU A 203 5.73 14.26 13.61
CA LEU A 203 5.71 13.76 12.23
C LEU A 203 6.46 12.43 12.16
N THR A 204 5.82 11.41 11.60
CA THR A 204 6.45 10.14 11.22
C THR A 204 6.57 10.08 9.72
N VAL A 205 7.79 9.85 9.22
CA VAL A 205 8.08 9.72 7.80
C VAL A 205 8.43 8.27 7.50
N VAL A 206 7.79 7.68 6.51
CA VAL A 206 8.00 6.28 6.11
C VAL A 206 8.25 6.22 4.61
N VAL A 207 9.41 5.68 4.20
CA VAL A 207 9.78 5.46 2.80
C VAL A 207 9.83 3.95 2.56
N ASN A 208 9.02 3.46 1.61
CA ASN A 208 8.92 2.02 1.29
C ASN A 208 8.73 1.10 2.51
N GLY A 209 7.96 1.59 3.50
CA GLY A 209 7.70 0.84 4.74
C GLY A 209 8.77 1.01 5.84
N VAL A 210 9.88 1.71 5.57
CA VAL A 210 10.94 1.99 6.54
C VAL A 210 10.79 3.40 7.11
N THR A 211 10.77 3.53 8.43
CA THR A 211 10.76 4.86 9.08
C THR A 211 12.09 5.57 8.86
N VAL A 212 12.03 6.81 8.36
CA VAL A 212 13.19 7.66 8.11
C VAL A 212 13.23 8.78 9.16
N THR A 213 14.43 9.07 9.67
CA THR A 213 14.65 10.18 10.60
C THR A 213 15.21 11.38 9.85
N GLY A 214 14.74 12.57 10.22
CA GLY A 214 15.17 13.83 9.62
C GLY A 214 15.91 14.71 10.62
N THR A 215 16.67 15.67 10.11
CA THR A 215 17.31 16.75 10.90
C THR A 215 16.80 18.08 10.37
N ASP A 216 16.37 18.99 11.25
CA ASP A 216 15.84 20.31 10.87
C ASP A 216 14.76 20.25 9.78
N HIS A 217 13.79 19.35 9.96
CA HIS A 217 12.68 19.07 9.02
C HIS A 217 13.11 18.54 7.64
N SER A 218 14.38 18.22 7.45
CA SER A 218 14.92 17.63 6.22
C SER A 218 15.13 16.12 6.37
N TYR A 219 14.65 15.36 5.39
CA TYR A 219 14.72 13.90 5.36
C TYR A 219 15.47 13.46 4.12
N ARG A 220 16.40 12.51 4.32
CA ARG A 220 17.17 11.89 3.25
C ARG A 220 16.87 10.41 3.21
N CYS A 221 16.65 9.87 2.01
CA CYS A 221 16.52 8.44 1.78
C CYS A 221 17.19 8.06 0.47
N THR A 222 17.49 6.77 0.31
CA THR A 222 17.91 6.20 -0.97
C THR A 222 16.70 5.53 -1.60
N LEU A 223 16.33 5.96 -2.80
CA LEU A 223 15.22 5.41 -3.56
C LEU A 223 15.61 4.04 -4.13
N ALA A 224 14.69 3.09 -4.04
CA ALA A 224 14.75 1.87 -4.82
C ALA A 224 14.37 2.19 -6.27
N ARG A 225 14.89 1.41 -7.23
CA ARG A 225 14.50 1.56 -8.63
C ARG A 225 12.97 1.42 -8.79
N GLY A 226 12.38 2.24 -9.64
CA GLY A 226 10.94 2.29 -9.87
C GLY A 226 10.20 3.16 -8.84
N ASN A 227 8.97 2.79 -8.51
CA ASN A 227 8.08 3.60 -7.68
C ASN A 227 8.42 3.47 -6.19
N ASN A 228 8.62 4.60 -5.52
CA ASN A 228 8.90 4.69 -4.09
C ASN A 228 7.77 5.41 -3.37
N LEU A 229 7.16 4.75 -2.38
CA LEU A 229 6.07 5.32 -1.60
C LEU A 229 6.63 6.03 -0.36
N ILE A 230 6.43 7.34 -0.30
CA ILE A 230 6.73 8.16 0.87
C ILE A 230 5.42 8.51 1.56
N ARG A 231 5.26 8.10 2.83
CA ARG A 231 4.11 8.47 3.67
C ARG A 231 4.55 9.41 4.78
N LEU A 232 3.81 10.52 4.90
CA LEU A 232 3.95 11.48 5.98
C LEU A 232 2.75 11.32 6.91
N LYS A 233 2.97 11.00 8.18
CA LYS A 233 1.92 10.85 9.18
C LYS A 233 2.17 11.79 10.35
N ALA A 234 1.33 12.80 10.48
CA ALA A 234 1.28 13.64 11.65
C ALA A 234 0.38 12.99 12.71
N THR A 235 0.81 12.97 13.97
CA THR A 235 0.04 12.48 15.12
C THR A 235 0.13 13.44 16.29
N ASP A 236 -0.94 13.56 17.07
CA ASP A 236 -1.00 14.40 18.27
C ASP A 236 -1.72 13.67 19.43
N VAL A 237 -2.00 14.39 20.52
CA VAL A 237 -2.75 13.91 21.69
C VAL A 237 -4.10 13.29 21.32
N ASP A 238 -4.56 12.38 22.18
CA ASP A 238 -5.86 11.71 22.05
C ASP A 238 -6.13 11.00 20.71
N GLY A 239 -5.08 10.65 19.96
CA GLY A 239 -5.16 9.84 18.74
C GLY A 239 -5.50 10.63 17.48
N ILE A 240 -5.45 11.97 17.53
CA ILE A 240 -5.58 12.82 16.34
C ILE A 240 -4.44 12.49 15.38
N SER A 241 -4.77 12.27 14.11
CA SER A 241 -3.77 12.02 13.07
C SER A 241 -4.21 12.53 11.71
N TYR A 242 -3.21 12.91 10.90
CA TYR A 242 -3.36 13.32 9.51
C TYR A 242 -2.27 12.62 8.69
N THR A 243 -2.56 12.23 7.45
CA THR A 243 -1.62 11.45 6.62
C THR A 243 -1.68 11.89 5.17
N GLU A 244 -0.49 12.07 4.59
CA GLU A 244 -0.27 12.31 3.15
C GLU A 244 0.64 11.21 2.59
N SER A 245 0.57 10.97 1.29
CA SER A 245 1.37 9.96 0.60
C SER A 245 1.75 10.44 -0.79
N TYR A 246 2.98 10.13 -1.19
CA TYR A 246 3.58 10.54 -2.46
C TYR A 246 4.32 9.38 -3.09
N ILE A 247 4.24 9.25 -4.42
CA ILE A 247 5.03 8.30 -5.20
C ILE A 247 6.13 9.05 -5.93
N ILE A 248 7.39 8.67 -5.67
CA ILE A 248 8.58 9.18 -6.37
C ILE A 248 9.16 8.04 -7.21
N SER A 249 9.27 8.24 -8.52
CA SER A 249 9.74 7.20 -9.44
C SER A 249 11.20 7.41 -9.79
N TYR A 250 12.08 6.51 -9.37
CA TYR A 250 13.51 6.59 -9.67
C TYR A 250 13.89 5.67 -10.84
N HIS A 251 14.41 6.26 -11.92
CA HIS A 251 14.93 5.54 -13.08
C HIS A 251 16.38 5.94 -13.34
N ASN A 252 17.27 4.96 -13.51
CA ASN A 252 18.67 5.20 -13.85
C ASN A 252 18.91 4.86 -15.33
N TYR A 253 18.75 5.87 -16.19
CA TYR A 253 18.90 5.72 -17.62
C TYR A 253 20.39 5.63 -18.00
N ILE A 254 20.83 4.46 -18.44
CA ILE A 254 22.17 4.27 -19.01
C ILE A 254 22.00 4.14 -20.51
N VAL A 255 22.36 5.17 -21.26
CA VAL A 255 22.23 5.18 -22.73
C VAL A 255 23.61 5.10 -23.36
N VAL A 256 23.84 4.09 -24.20
CA VAL A 256 25.10 3.92 -24.93
C VAL A 256 24.86 3.60 -26.39
N ASP A 257 25.80 3.99 -27.25
CA ASP A 257 25.86 3.49 -28.61
C ASP A 257 26.36 2.05 -28.63
N ALA A 258 25.91 1.24 -29.60
CA ALA A 258 26.23 -0.18 -29.68
C ALA A 258 27.73 -0.50 -29.70
N GLU A 259 28.56 0.41 -30.24
CA GLU A 259 30.03 0.27 -30.24
C GLU A 259 30.67 0.39 -28.85
N ASN A 260 29.96 1.02 -27.90
CA ASN A 260 30.39 1.24 -26.52
C ASN A 260 29.66 0.33 -25.52
N ALA A 261 28.76 -0.53 -26.00
CA ALA A 261 27.98 -1.43 -25.15
C ALA A 261 28.85 -2.59 -24.61
N ASP A 262 28.83 -2.79 -23.30
CA ASP A 262 29.42 -3.98 -22.67
C ASP A 262 28.43 -5.17 -22.64
N GLU A 263 28.86 -6.30 -22.08
CA GLU A 263 28.06 -7.54 -22.03
C GLU A 263 26.79 -7.45 -21.17
N THR A 264 26.67 -6.43 -20.32
CA THR A 264 25.51 -6.22 -19.45
C THR A 264 24.38 -5.47 -20.17
N MET A 265 24.72 -4.76 -21.23
CA MET A 265 23.77 -3.95 -22.00
C MET A 265 22.85 -4.82 -22.87
N PRO A 266 21.60 -4.36 -23.14
CA PRO A 266 20.73 -5.06 -24.06
C PRO A 266 21.32 -5.06 -25.48
N ARG A 267 21.09 -6.16 -26.20
CA ARG A 267 21.68 -6.40 -27.51
C ARG A 267 20.67 -6.88 -28.54
N ILE A 268 20.96 -6.64 -29.80
CA ILE A 268 20.15 -7.12 -30.92
C ILE A 268 20.93 -7.99 -31.90
N LYS A 269 20.20 -8.84 -32.63
CA LYS A 269 20.60 -9.41 -33.92
C LYS A 269 19.55 -9.02 -34.94
N THR A 270 19.97 -8.59 -36.12
CA THR A 270 19.06 -8.18 -37.21
C THR A 270 19.50 -8.69 -38.57
N ASN A 271 18.58 -8.70 -39.54
CA ASN A 271 18.83 -9.07 -40.93
C ASN A 271 19.41 -7.92 -41.78
N VAL A 272 19.51 -6.71 -41.23
CA VAL A 272 20.16 -5.57 -41.88
C VAL A 272 21.64 -5.50 -41.51
N ARG A 273 22.47 -5.02 -42.44
CA ARG A 273 23.87 -4.67 -42.21
C ARG A 273 24.10 -3.21 -42.58
N ASP A 274 25.01 -2.55 -41.88
CA ASP A 274 25.38 -1.19 -42.23
C ASP A 274 26.00 -1.13 -43.63
N GLY A 275 25.57 -0.16 -44.43
CA GLY A 275 25.93 -0.01 -45.84
C GLY A 275 25.28 -1.01 -46.80
N ALA A 276 24.30 -1.81 -46.36
CA ALA A 276 23.61 -2.75 -47.24
C ALA A 276 22.87 -2.04 -48.38
N THR A 277 22.83 -2.66 -49.56
CA THR A 277 22.05 -2.18 -50.72
C THR A 277 20.87 -3.09 -50.99
N VAL A 278 19.68 -2.52 -51.21
CA VAL A 278 18.47 -3.23 -51.59
C VAL A 278 17.84 -2.62 -52.85
N ALA A 279 17.19 -3.47 -53.66
CA ALA A 279 16.59 -3.07 -54.93
C ALA A 279 15.07 -2.78 -54.83
N SER A 280 14.49 -2.90 -53.63
CA SER A 280 13.08 -2.66 -53.33
C SER A 280 12.94 -1.54 -52.30
N THR A 281 11.93 -0.69 -52.47
CA THR A 281 11.53 0.31 -51.45
C THR A 281 10.90 -0.33 -50.22
N LEU A 282 10.46 -1.58 -50.32
CA LEU A 282 9.92 -2.35 -49.20
C LEU A 282 10.96 -3.35 -48.70
N LEU A 283 11.28 -3.24 -47.40
CA LEU A 283 12.16 -4.18 -46.70
C LEU A 283 11.51 -4.62 -45.39
N THR A 284 11.47 -5.93 -45.14
CA THR A 284 11.08 -6.48 -43.84
C THR A 284 12.29 -6.50 -42.92
N LEU A 285 12.29 -5.67 -41.88
CA LEU A 285 13.28 -5.71 -40.80
C LEU A 285 12.87 -6.75 -39.77
N GLN A 286 13.84 -7.54 -39.31
CA GLN A 286 13.67 -8.48 -38.20
C GLN A 286 14.67 -8.12 -37.10
N VAL A 287 14.19 -8.00 -35.86
CA VAL A 287 15.00 -7.66 -34.69
C VAL A 287 14.81 -8.73 -33.62
N SER A 288 15.86 -9.50 -33.35
CA SER A 288 15.97 -10.34 -32.15
C SER A 288 16.65 -9.53 -31.06
N ALA A 289 15.89 -9.07 -30.07
CA ALA A 289 16.41 -8.29 -28.95
C ALA A 289 16.46 -9.10 -27.66
N CYS A 290 17.50 -8.91 -26.85
CA CYS A 290 17.61 -9.52 -25.53
C CYS A 290 18.37 -8.64 -24.53
N THR A 291 18.15 -8.87 -23.24
CA THR A 291 18.94 -8.26 -22.15
C THR A 291 20.40 -8.73 -22.20
N GLY A 292 21.30 -8.10 -21.44
CA GLY A 292 22.68 -8.61 -21.26
C GLY A 292 22.72 -10.09 -20.84
N ALA A 293 21.79 -10.51 -19.98
CA ALA A 293 21.63 -11.91 -19.56
C ALA A 293 21.01 -12.86 -20.62
N GLY A 294 20.62 -12.35 -21.79
CA GLY A 294 20.07 -13.14 -22.89
C GLY A 294 18.56 -13.40 -22.83
N LYS A 295 17.82 -12.72 -21.95
CA LYS A 295 16.35 -12.82 -21.92
C LYS A 295 15.75 -11.99 -23.06
N ARG A 296 14.81 -12.55 -23.84
CA ARG A 296 14.07 -11.87 -24.92
C ARG A 296 13.44 -10.55 -24.43
N LEU A 297 13.60 -9.49 -25.22
CA LEU A 297 12.97 -8.18 -25.06
C LEU A 297 11.99 -7.96 -26.21
N TYR A 298 10.70 -7.77 -25.94
CA TYR A 298 9.62 -7.71 -26.94
C TYR A 298 9.45 -6.31 -27.55
N GLY A 299 8.45 -6.10 -28.41
CA GLY A 299 8.25 -4.84 -29.14
C GLY A 299 8.13 -3.61 -28.23
N ASP A 300 7.60 -3.77 -27.02
CA ASP A 300 7.53 -2.74 -25.97
C ASP A 300 8.89 -2.32 -25.39
N HIS A 301 9.98 -2.96 -25.82
CA HIS A 301 11.36 -2.69 -25.47
C HIS A 301 12.23 -2.36 -26.70
N ILE A 302 11.63 -2.19 -27.88
CA ILE A 302 12.32 -1.92 -29.14
C ILE A 302 11.67 -0.72 -29.84
N GLN A 303 12.49 0.27 -30.12
CA GLN A 303 12.15 1.42 -30.93
C GLN A 303 12.88 1.34 -32.27
N VAL A 304 12.15 1.48 -33.37
CA VAL A 304 12.71 1.55 -34.72
C VAL A 304 12.35 2.89 -35.34
N GLU A 305 13.36 3.58 -35.86
CA GLU A 305 13.23 4.87 -36.53
C GLU A 305 13.91 4.79 -37.90
N LEU A 306 13.18 5.16 -38.96
CA LEU A 306 13.67 5.23 -40.32
C LEU A 306 13.57 6.67 -40.83
N ASN A 307 14.69 7.27 -41.20
CA ASN A 307 14.78 8.64 -41.71
C ASN A 307 14.08 9.67 -40.80
N GLY A 308 14.20 9.54 -39.49
CA GLY A 308 13.54 10.44 -38.53
C GLY A 308 12.11 10.04 -38.13
N ASN A 309 11.56 8.95 -38.69
CA ASN A 309 10.17 8.54 -38.49
C ASN A 309 10.07 7.20 -37.78
N TRP A 310 9.26 7.15 -36.73
CA TRP A 310 8.92 5.95 -35.98
C TRP A 310 8.25 4.88 -36.84
N GLN A 311 8.66 3.63 -36.67
CA GLN A 311 8.07 2.48 -37.32
C GLN A 311 7.32 1.65 -36.27
N GLU A 312 6.05 1.36 -36.56
CA GLU A 312 5.27 0.41 -35.77
C GLU A 312 5.71 -1.03 -36.10
N ASP A 313 5.76 -1.87 -35.08
CA ASP A 313 5.94 -3.29 -35.26
C ASP A 313 4.71 -3.88 -35.98
N LEU A 314 4.98 -4.82 -36.88
CA LEU A 314 3.94 -5.52 -37.63
C LEU A 314 3.56 -6.85 -36.98
N TRP A 315 4.53 -7.47 -36.32
CA TRP A 315 4.39 -8.77 -35.68
C TRP A 315 5.54 -8.98 -34.71
N GLU A 316 5.32 -9.89 -33.76
CA GLU A 316 6.37 -10.42 -32.91
C GLU A 316 6.10 -11.89 -32.58
N ASP A 317 7.18 -12.62 -32.33
CA ASP A 317 7.15 -13.98 -31.80
C ASP A 317 8.20 -14.15 -30.69
N GLU A 318 8.36 -15.39 -30.22
CA GLU A 318 9.29 -15.74 -29.14
C GLU A 318 10.76 -15.37 -29.45
N GLN A 319 11.11 -15.15 -30.72
CA GLN A 319 12.48 -14.88 -31.15
C GLN A 319 12.70 -13.48 -31.71
N LYS A 320 11.71 -12.91 -32.40
CA LYS A 320 11.88 -11.71 -33.25
C LYS A 320 10.68 -10.76 -33.18
N THR A 321 10.96 -9.48 -33.33
CA THR A 321 9.96 -8.44 -33.64
C THR A 321 10.23 -7.95 -35.06
N GLY A 322 9.18 -7.83 -35.86
CA GLY A 322 9.28 -7.50 -37.28
C GLY A 322 8.65 -6.16 -37.64
N TYR A 323 9.29 -5.44 -38.55
CA TYR A 323 8.86 -4.12 -39.03
C TYR A 323 8.86 -4.08 -40.56
N ARG A 324 8.06 -3.20 -41.15
CA ARG A 324 8.13 -2.87 -42.58
C ARG A 324 8.78 -1.50 -42.75
N LEU A 325 9.94 -1.50 -43.37
CA LEU A 325 10.66 -0.29 -43.73
C LEU A 325 10.23 0.15 -45.13
N ASN A 326 9.75 1.39 -45.25
CA ASN A 326 9.49 2.06 -46.52
C ASN A 326 10.68 2.97 -46.85
N LEU A 327 11.60 2.45 -47.66
CA LEU A 327 12.85 3.11 -48.03
C LEU A 327 12.64 4.13 -49.14
N ASN A 328 13.33 5.27 -49.02
CA ASN A 328 13.51 6.23 -50.09
C ASN A 328 14.62 5.78 -51.03
N SER A 329 14.56 6.17 -52.30
CA SER A 329 15.70 5.99 -53.22
C SER A 329 16.95 6.71 -52.67
N GLY A 330 18.10 6.05 -52.73
CA GLY A 330 19.36 6.52 -52.13
C GLY A 330 19.58 6.03 -50.70
N ALA A 331 20.27 6.83 -49.89
CA ALA A 331 20.61 6.47 -48.51
C ALA A 331 19.41 6.63 -47.57
N ASN A 332 19.24 5.68 -46.65
CA ASN A 332 18.24 5.68 -45.59
C ASN A 332 18.92 5.42 -44.25
N GLU A 333 18.61 6.24 -43.26
CA GLU A 333 19.16 6.12 -41.91
C GLU A 333 18.18 5.34 -41.03
N LEU A 334 18.62 4.18 -40.55
CA LEU A 334 17.87 3.32 -39.65
C LEU A 334 18.50 3.37 -38.26
N THR A 335 17.72 3.78 -37.26
CA THR A 335 18.10 3.70 -35.84
C THR A 335 17.23 2.67 -35.14
N ILE A 336 17.86 1.75 -34.40
CA ILE A 336 17.17 0.77 -33.55
C ILE A 336 17.65 1.01 -32.12
N THR A 337 16.74 1.37 -31.23
CA THR A 337 17.02 1.54 -29.80
C THR A 337 16.35 0.39 -29.06
N VAL A 338 17.11 -0.32 -28.24
CA VAL A 338 16.59 -1.39 -27.39
C VAL A 338 16.87 -1.04 -25.93
N TRP A 339 15.93 -1.31 -25.03
CA TRP A 339 16.15 -1.14 -23.60
C TRP A 339 15.66 -2.32 -22.77
N ASP A 340 16.28 -2.54 -21.62
CA ASP A 340 15.85 -3.59 -20.70
C ASP A 340 15.06 -3.05 -19.49
N TYR A 341 14.67 -3.97 -18.60
CA TYR A 341 13.96 -3.67 -17.36
C TYR A 341 14.84 -2.98 -16.30
N GLU A 342 16.10 -2.70 -16.61
CA GLU A 342 17.06 -1.97 -15.79
C GLU A 342 17.41 -0.62 -16.45
N ASP A 343 16.50 -0.05 -17.23
CA ASP A 343 16.61 1.22 -17.97
C ASP A 343 18.00 1.42 -18.62
N ARG A 344 18.61 0.34 -19.09
CA ARG A 344 19.80 0.38 -19.94
C ARG A 344 19.33 0.39 -21.38
N TYR A 345 19.87 1.30 -22.18
CA TYR A 345 19.50 1.54 -23.56
C TYR A 345 20.74 1.36 -24.44
N THR A 346 20.59 0.59 -25.51
CA THR A 346 21.62 0.45 -26.54
C THR A 346 21.08 0.96 -27.87
N VAL A 347 21.81 1.87 -28.50
CA VAL A 347 21.42 2.50 -29.78
C VAL A 347 22.27 1.93 -30.92
N TYR A 348 21.60 1.35 -31.92
CA TYR A 348 22.20 0.83 -33.15
C TYR A 348 21.85 1.74 -34.32
N ARG A 349 22.82 2.05 -35.19
CA ARG A 349 22.61 2.86 -36.39
C ARG A 349 23.11 2.12 -37.62
N TYR A 350 22.34 2.20 -38.69
CA TYR A 350 22.64 1.59 -39.98
C TYR A 350 22.26 2.55 -41.10
N THR A 351 23.09 2.63 -42.14
CA THR A 351 22.75 3.24 -43.42
C THR A 351 22.36 2.15 -44.42
N ILE A 352 21.15 2.22 -44.99
CA ILE A 352 20.65 1.31 -46.03
C ILE A 352 20.52 2.09 -47.34
N TYR A 353 21.16 1.60 -48.39
CA TYR A 353 21.04 2.17 -49.73
C TYR A 353 19.92 1.47 -50.51
N CYS A 354 18.95 2.21 -51.02
CA CYS A 354 17.88 1.69 -51.85
C CYS A 354 18.06 2.16 -53.29
N SER A 355 18.33 1.22 -54.20
CA SER A 355 18.30 1.43 -55.65
C SER A 355 16.99 0.85 -56.20
N ALA A 356 15.88 1.53 -55.90
CA ALA A 356 14.55 1.03 -56.23
C ALA A 356 14.40 0.84 -57.75
N ALA A 357 14.15 -0.40 -58.17
CA ALA A 357 13.67 -0.68 -59.51
C ALA A 357 12.21 -0.22 -59.66
N ALA A 358 11.74 0.04 -60.87
CA ALA A 358 10.34 0.38 -61.09
C ALA A 358 9.43 -0.82 -60.75
N ASP A 359 8.20 -0.58 -60.31
CA ASP A 359 7.25 -1.66 -59.96
C ASP A 359 7.14 -2.68 -61.11
N GLY A 360 7.26 -3.97 -60.76
CA GLY A 360 7.25 -5.06 -61.73
C GLY A 360 8.59 -5.32 -62.43
N GLU A 361 9.62 -4.49 -62.24
CA GLU A 361 10.98 -4.81 -62.72
C GLU A 361 11.63 -5.88 -61.86
N LYS A 362 12.49 -6.67 -62.49
CA LYS A 362 13.25 -7.72 -61.81
C LYS A 362 14.29 -7.13 -60.87
N ILE A 363 14.20 -7.47 -59.59
CA ILE A 363 15.11 -7.03 -58.53
C ILE A 363 16.04 -8.13 -58.01
N GLY A 364 15.83 -9.38 -58.43
CA GLY A 364 16.67 -10.51 -58.01
C GLY A 364 16.12 -11.85 -58.45
N LYS A 365 16.70 -12.91 -57.92
CA LYS A 365 16.22 -14.28 -58.01
C LYS A 365 16.14 -14.92 -56.63
N ALA A 366 15.08 -15.69 -56.39
CA ALA A 366 14.96 -16.58 -55.24
C ALA A 366 14.88 -18.03 -55.70
N LYS A 367 15.04 -18.97 -54.77
CA LYS A 367 14.68 -20.38 -54.96
C LYS A 367 13.37 -20.68 -54.25
N ILE A 368 12.52 -21.47 -54.89
CA ILE A 368 11.30 -22.00 -54.29
C ILE A 368 11.32 -23.53 -54.38
N SER A 369 10.97 -24.20 -53.29
CA SER A 369 10.80 -25.67 -53.26
C SER A 369 9.62 -26.09 -52.40
N ILE A 370 9.05 -27.24 -52.72
CA ILE A 370 7.93 -27.86 -51.99
C ILE A 370 8.25 -29.33 -51.79
N GLU A 371 8.16 -29.80 -50.56
CA GLU A 371 8.47 -31.19 -50.21
C GLU A 371 7.49 -31.79 -49.19
N ALA A 372 7.37 -33.11 -49.24
CA ALA A 372 6.60 -33.94 -48.33
C ALA A 372 7.44 -35.13 -47.86
N THR A 373 8.63 -34.84 -47.33
CA THR A 373 9.58 -35.84 -46.81
C THR A 373 9.03 -36.60 -45.59
N THR A 374 8.19 -35.94 -44.79
CA THR A 374 7.41 -36.55 -43.69
C THR A 374 6.48 -37.67 -44.15
N LEU A 375 6.14 -37.71 -45.44
CA LEU A 375 5.38 -38.78 -46.09
C LEU A 375 6.25 -39.69 -46.96
N GLY A 376 7.57 -39.56 -46.92
CA GLY A 376 8.50 -40.32 -47.75
C GLY A 376 8.48 -39.95 -49.24
N LEU A 377 7.78 -38.87 -49.63
CA LEU A 377 7.55 -38.48 -51.02
C LEU A 377 8.66 -37.58 -51.61
N GLY A 378 9.51 -37.00 -50.77
CA GLY A 378 10.57 -36.10 -51.20
C GLY A 378 10.05 -34.78 -51.77
N TYR A 379 10.72 -34.26 -52.80
CA TYR A 379 10.32 -33.00 -53.46
C TYR A 379 9.13 -33.19 -54.40
N ILE A 380 8.06 -32.43 -54.14
CA ILE A 380 6.95 -32.22 -55.09
C ILE A 380 7.38 -31.20 -56.16
N LEU A 381 8.13 -30.17 -55.72
CA LEU A 381 8.82 -29.18 -56.54
C LEU A 381 10.26 -29.04 -56.01
N PRO A 382 11.30 -29.46 -56.76
CA PRO A 382 12.68 -29.26 -56.33
C PRO A 382 13.03 -27.77 -56.31
N PRO A 383 14.12 -27.35 -55.63
CA PRO A 383 14.58 -25.96 -55.60
C PRO A 383 14.69 -25.38 -57.02
N THR A 384 13.78 -24.48 -57.35
CA THR A 384 13.63 -23.90 -58.68
C THR A 384 13.81 -22.39 -58.57
N GLU A 385 14.65 -21.82 -59.43
CA GLU A 385 14.84 -20.36 -59.46
C GLU A 385 13.59 -19.66 -59.99
N VAL A 386 13.22 -18.56 -59.34
CA VAL A 386 12.14 -17.65 -59.73
C VAL A 386 12.64 -16.21 -59.69
N ASP A 387 12.15 -15.39 -60.60
CA ASP A 387 12.44 -13.96 -60.61
C ASP A 387 11.65 -13.25 -59.51
N ILE A 388 12.32 -12.33 -58.80
CA ILE A 388 11.69 -11.46 -57.80
C ILE A 388 11.43 -10.12 -58.47
N LEU A 389 10.20 -9.64 -58.39
CA LEU A 389 9.80 -8.37 -58.99
C LEU A 389 9.57 -7.30 -57.90
N ALA A 390 9.96 -6.07 -58.20
CA ALA A 390 9.71 -4.92 -57.32
C ALA A 390 8.22 -4.76 -57.02
N GLY A 391 7.90 -4.48 -55.76
CA GLY A 391 6.53 -4.26 -55.28
C GLY A 391 5.72 -5.54 -55.02
N GLN A 392 6.22 -6.73 -55.38
CA GLN A 392 5.51 -7.99 -55.18
C GLN A 392 5.92 -8.67 -53.88
N ASN A 393 4.93 -9.15 -53.11
CA ASN A 393 5.18 -10.07 -52.00
C ASN A 393 5.55 -11.48 -52.52
N ALA A 394 5.99 -12.35 -51.61
CA ALA A 394 6.47 -13.70 -51.92
C ALA A 394 5.39 -14.62 -52.52
N VAL A 395 4.10 -14.31 -52.31
CA VAL A 395 2.99 -15.12 -52.81
C VAL A 395 2.95 -15.11 -54.34
N TRP A 396 3.18 -13.95 -54.97
CA TRP A 396 3.16 -13.83 -56.43
C TRP A 396 4.22 -14.71 -57.09
N ALA A 397 5.43 -14.73 -56.55
CA ALA A 397 6.50 -15.60 -57.04
C ALA A 397 6.16 -17.08 -56.82
N PHE A 398 5.61 -17.43 -55.67
CA PHE A 398 5.22 -18.80 -55.33
C PHE A 398 4.09 -19.34 -56.21
N CYS A 399 2.95 -18.65 -56.22
CA CYS A 399 1.76 -19.04 -56.99
C CYS A 399 2.03 -19.02 -58.50
N GLY A 400 2.75 -18.00 -59.00
CA GLY A 400 3.13 -17.94 -60.41
C GLY A 400 4.00 -19.13 -60.84
N LEU A 401 4.94 -19.56 -59.99
CA LEU A 401 5.76 -20.74 -60.25
C LEU A 401 4.92 -22.03 -60.24
N LEU A 402 3.98 -22.17 -59.30
CA LEU A 402 3.08 -23.33 -59.28
C LEU A 402 2.26 -23.44 -60.56
N GLU A 403 1.67 -22.32 -61.00
CA GLU A 403 0.90 -22.24 -62.24
C GLU A 403 1.75 -22.58 -63.47
N GLU A 404 2.98 -22.04 -63.55
CA GLU A 404 3.94 -22.37 -64.61
C GLU A 404 4.25 -23.88 -64.66
N LYS A 405 4.37 -24.53 -63.50
CA LYS A 405 4.62 -25.98 -63.40
C LYS A 405 3.37 -26.85 -63.52
N GLY A 406 2.19 -26.25 -63.71
CA GLY A 406 0.92 -26.99 -63.78
C GLY A 406 0.54 -27.67 -62.46
N ILE A 407 1.00 -27.12 -61.33
CA ILE A 407 0.66 -27.57 -59.98
C ILE A 407 -0.47 -26.68 -59.48
N GLY A 408 -1.60 -27.28 -59.12
CA GLY A 408 -2.71 -26.56 -58.52
C GLY A 408 -2.47 -26.28 -57.04
N TYR A 409 -3.18 -25.30 -56.49
CA TYR A 409 -3.16 -24.99 -55.06
C TYR A 409 -4.51 -24.45 -54.61
N ARG A 410 -4.79 -24.52 -53.30
CA ARG A 410 -5.86 -23.77 -52.65
C ARG A 410 -5.29 -22.98 -51.49
N HIS A 411 -5.93 -21.86 -51.20
CA HIS A 411 -5.52 -20.99 -50.10
C HIS A 411 -6.75 -20.33 -49.47
N ASP A 412 -6.59 -19.92 -48.22
CA ASP A 412 -7.43 -18.91 -47.60
C ASP A 412 -6.81 -17.51 -47.79
N GLY A 413 -7.59 -16.46 -47.56
CA GLY A 413 -7.16 -15.08 -47.77
C GLY A 413 -7.04 -14.69 -49.25
N SER A 414 -6.21 -13.70 -49.56
CA SER A 414 -5.89 -13.27 -50.93
C SER A 414 -4.38 -13.28 -51.19
N LEU A 415 -3.98 -13.12 -52.45
CA LEU A 415 -2.57 -13.01 -52.82
C LEU A 415 -1.90 -11.78 -52.19
N GLU A 416 -2.68 -10.73 -51.91
CA GLU A 416 -2.23 -9.49 -51.30
C GLU A 416 -2.19 -9.54 -49.78
N LYS A 417 -3.11 -10.28 -49.14
CA LYS A 417 -3.28 -10.25 -47.68
C LYS A 417 -3.81 -11.56 -47.10
N GLY A 418 -3.17 -12.01 -46.03
CA GLY A 418 -3.63 -13.14 -45.21
C GLY A 418 -3.57 -14.48 -45.93
N PHE A 419 -2.67 -14.63 -46.90
CA PHE A 419 -2.46 -15.86 -47.65
C PHE A 419 -2.07 -17.02 -46.74
N TYR A 420 -2.91 -18.05 -46.70
CA TYR A 420 -2.63 -19.32 -46.04
C TYR A 420 -2.77 -20.47 -47.03
N LEU A 421 -1.68 -21.20 -47.29
CA LEU A 421 -1.68 -22.35 -48.20
C LEU A 421 -2.40 -23.54 -47.55
N SER A 422 -3.58 -23.89 -48.05
CA SER A 422 -4.36 -25.01 -47.51
C SER A 422 -4.09 -26.31 -48.26
N ASP A 423 -3.77 -26.25 -49.56
CA ASP A 423 -3.66 -27.44 -50.41
C ASP A 423 -2.63 -27.28 -51.54
N ILE A 424 -1.95 -28.37 -51.87
CA ILE A 424 -1.22 -28.55 -53.13
C ILE A 424 -1.88 -29.68 -53.92
N ILE A 425 -2.27 -29.39 -55.17
CA ILE A 425 -3.05 -30.27 -56.03
C ILE A 425 -2.18 -30.71 -57.21
N LYS A 426 -1.93 -32.02 -57.30
CA LYS A 426 -1.20 -32.65 -58.39
C LYS A 426 -1.67 -34.10 -58.53
N MET A 427 -1.87 -34.56 -59.76
CA MET A 427 -2.31 -35.94 -60.01
C MET A 427 -1.32 -36.93 -59.39
N GLY A 428 -1.83 -37.85 -58.55
CA GLY A 428 -1.04 -38.87 -57.86
C GLY A 428 -0.06 -38.32 -56.82
N ILE A 429 -0.30 -37.13 -56.25
CA ILE A 429 0.65 -36.50 -55.32
C ILE A 429 0.95 -37.34 -54.09
N THR A 430 0.00 -38.18 -53.64
CA THR A 430 0.19 -39.10 -52.51
C THR A 430 0.55 -40.52 -52.95
N ASP A 431 0.81 -40.77 -54.24
CA ASP A 431 1.10 -42.12 -54.70
C ASP A 431 2.41 -42.63 -54.07
N GLY A 432 2.31 -43.77 -53.39
CA GLY A 432 3.47 -44.39 -52.72
C GLY A 432 3.90 -43.70 -51.43
N TYR A 433 3.05 -42.87 -50.82
CA TYR A 433 3.35 -42.29 -49.50
C TYR A 433 3.68 -43.39 -48.49
N ALA A 434 4.67 -43.11 -47.65
CA ALA A 434 5.06 -43.95 -46.54
C ALA A 434 5.60 -43.05 -45.43
N ILE A 435 4.85 -42.92 -44.34
CA ILE A 435 5.32 -42.22 -43.14
C ILE A 435 6.52 -42.99 -42.60
N PRO A 436 7.69 -42.34 -42.39
CA PRO A 436 8.83 -43.00 -41.77
C PRO A 436 8.43 -43.62 -40.42
N PRO A 437 8.76 -44.89 -40.12
CA PRO A 437 8.31 -45.55 -38.90
C PRO A 437 8.68 -44.81 -37.62
N GLU A 438 9.89 -44.25 -37.56
CA GLU A 438 10.33 -43.43 -36.42
C GLU A 438 9.49 -42.15 -36.24
N LEU A 439 8.99 -41.57 -37.33
CA LEU A 439 8.11 -40.41 -37.27
C LEU A 439 6.70 -40.81 -36.81
N GLU A 440 6.18 -41.93 -37.31
CA GLU A 440 4.90 -42.49 -36.87
C GLU A 440 4.91 -42.75 -35.36
N ASP A 441 5.97 -43.38 -34.84
CA ASP A 441 6.15 -43.62 -33.40
C ASP A 441 6.16 -42.29 -32.61
N ALA A 442 6.93 -41.30 -33.07
CA ALA A 442 7.01 -39.99 -32.40
C ALA A 442 5.66 -39.25 -32.37
N ILE A 443 4.88 -39.31 -33.45
CA ILE A 443 3.53 -38.73 -33.54
C ILE A 443 2.58 -39.41 -32.55
N ILE A 444 2.62 -40.74 -32.46
CA ILE A 444 1.78 -41.51 -31.54
C ILE A 444 2.16 -41.21 -30.08
N ASP A 445 3.45 -41.16 -29.76
CA ASP A 445 3.95 -40.83 -28.43
C ASP A 445 3.57 -39.40 -27.98
N ASP A 446 3.49 -38.47 -28.93
CA ASP A 446 3.00 -37.10 -28.72
C ASP A 446 1.45 -37.02 -28.60
N GLY A 447 0.76 -38.17 -28.66
CA GLY A 447 -0.68 -38.28 -28.51
C GLY A 447 -1.47 -37.78 -29.73
N ILE A 448 -0.82 -37.64 -30.88
CA ILE A 448 -1.45 -37.22 -32.13
C ILE A 448 -2.04 -38.44 -32.84
N THR A 449 -3.34 -38.39 -33.14
CA THR A 449 -4.02 -39.47 -33.84
C THR A 449 -3.75 -39.43 -35.33
N LEU A 450 -3.17 -40.51 -35.86
CA LEU A 450 -3.13 -40.81 -37.30
C LEU A 450 -4.51 -41.27 -37.80
N THR A 451 -4.88 -40.77 -38.97
CA THR A 451 -6.15 -41.05 -39.64
C THR A 451 -5.87 -41.46 -41.08
N PRO A 452 -6.63 -42.41 -41.65
CA PRO A 452 -6.49 -42.77 -43.06
C PRO A 452 -7.21 -41.79 -44.00
N SER A 453 -7.40 -40.54 -43.58
CA SER A 453 -8.12 -39.51 -44.35
C SER A 453 -7.12 -38.68 -45.16
N TYR A 454 -7.16 -38.83 -46.48
CA TYR A 454 -6.37 -38.04 -47.43
C TYR A 454 -6.98 -38.16 -48.84
N TYR A 455 -6.51 -37.34 -49.78
CA TYR A 455 -6.90 -37.40 -51.19
C TYR A 455 -5.75 -37.84 -52.08
N THR A 456 -6.01 -38.67 -53.09
CA THR A 456 -4.95 -39.17 -54.00
C THR A 456 -4.30 -38.07 -54.85
N ASN A 457 -5.05 -37.01 -55.16
CA ASN A 457 -4.63 -35.95 -56.09
C ASN A 457 -4.46 -34.57 -55.42
N SER A 458 -4.49 -34.51 -54.09
CA SER A 458 -4.30 -33.29 -53.31
C SER A 458 -3.65 -33.65 -51.98
N LEU A 459 -2.73 -32.80 -51.53
CA LEU A 459 -2.16 -32.89 -50.19
C LEU A 459 -2.51 -31.62 -49.43
N SER A 460 -3.32 -31.79 -48.39
CA SER A 460 -4.09 -30.74 -47.76
C SER A 460 -3.77 -30.63 -46.26
N ALA A 461 -4.00 -29.45 -45.69
CA ALA A 461 -4.08 -29.33 -44.24
C ALA A 461 -5.14 -30.32 -43.70
N PHE A 462 -4.83 -30.91 -42.55
CA PHE A 462 -5.63 -31.93 -41.88
C PHE A 462 -5.69 -33.32 -42.56
N ASP A 463 -4.90 -33.56 -43.62
CA ASP A 463 -4.70 -34.91 -44.15
C ASP A 463 -3.77 -35.73 -43.24
N PHE A 464 -4.05 -37.01 -43.05
CA PHE A 464 -3.33 -37.93 -42.14
C PHE A 464 -3.46 -37.62 -40.64
N THR A 465 -3.39 -36.37 -40.20
CA THR A 465 -3.60 -35.99 -38.78
C THR A 465 -4.39 -34.69 -38.70
N ALA A 466 -5.05 -34.44 -37.55
CA ALA A 466 -5.70 -33.15 -37.30
C ALA A 466 -4.71 -31.97 -37.13
N TRP A 467 -3.40 -32.23 -37.22
CA TRP A 467 -2.32 -31.27 -36.97
C TRP A 467 -1.43 -31.08 -38.21
N SER A 468 -1.79 -31.70 -39.33
CA SER A 468 -1.01 -31.63 -40.55
C SER A 468 -1.32 -30.39 -41.37
N GLY A 469 -0.36 -30.00 -42.21
CA GLY A 469 -0.50 -28.87 -43.12
C GLY A 469 0.81 -28.41 -43.70
N TRP A 470 0.75 -27.26 -44.38
CA TRP A 470 1.89 -26.66 -45.04
C TRP A 470 2.52 -25.59 -44.16
N MET A 471 3.82 -25.74 -43.88
CA MET A 471 4.62 -24.69 -43.24
C MET A 471 5.72 -24.25 -44.19
N PHE A 472 6.15 -23.00 -44.07
CA PHE A 472 7.24 -22.49 -44.88
C PHE A 472 8.34 -21.85 -44.04
N GLU A 473 9.55 -21.93 -44.59
CA GLU A 473 10.73 -21.26 -44.09
C GLU A 473 11.33 -20.37 -45.19
N ILE A 474 12.00 -19.30 -44.79
CA ILE A 474 12.83 -18.48 -45.67
C ILE A 474 14.25 -18.54 -45.13
N ASN A 475 15.19 -19.04 -45.94
CA ASN A 475 16.59 -19.21 -45.58
C ASN A 475 16.83 -20.08 -44.32
N GLY A 476 16.02 -21.14 -44.16
CA GLY A 476 16.11 -22.09 -43.03
C GLY A 476 15.42 -21.63 -41.74
N GLU A 477 14.67 -20.53 -41.80
CA GLU A 477 13.96 -19.98 -40.65
C GLU A 477 12.45 -20.05 -40.90
N TYR A 478 11.72 -20.80 -40.07
CA TYR A 478 10.27 -20.90 -40.14
C TYR A 478 9.60 -19.56 -39.86
N VAL A 479 8.57 -19.25 -40.65
CA VAL A 479 7.90 -17.95 -40.62
C VAL A 479 6.52 -18.09 -39.98
N SER A 480 6.27 -17.35 -38.91
CA SER A 480 5.04 -17.38 -38.08
C SER A 480 3.90 -16.50 -38.61
N ARG A 481 4.06 -15.92 -39.81
CA ARG A 481 3.11 -14.97 -40.43
C ARG A 481 2.70 -15.41 -41.83
N SER A 482 1.73 -14.71 -42.40
CA SER A 482 1.27 -14.93 -43.78
C SER A 482 2.41 -14.77 -44.79
N LEU A 483 2.43 -15.61 -45.83
CA LEU A 483 3.36 -15.44 -46.95
C LEU A 483 3.16 -14.09 -47.66
N SER A 484 1.95 -13.52 -47.60
CA SER A 484 1.64 -12.19 -48.15
C SER A 484 2.38 -11.05 -47.46
N ASP A 485 2.93 -11.29 -46.27
CA ASP A 485 3.72 -10.33 -45.48
C ASP A 485 5.24 -10.56 -45.63
N CYS A 486 5.65 -11.34 -46.61
CA CYS A 486 7.05 -11.64 -46.91
C CYS A 486 7.44 -11.04 -48.25
N TYR A 487 8.63 -10.43 -48.32
CA TYR A 487 9.22 -9.87 -49.54
C TYR A 487 10.60 -10.49 -49.73
N LEU A 488 10.71 -11.40 -50.71
CA LEU A 488 11.95 -12.10 -50.99
C LEU A 488 13.02 -11.11 -51.51
N GLN A 489 14.26 -11.38 -51.14
CA GLN A 489 15.46 -10.69 -51.64
C GLN A 489 16.26 -11.61 -52.56
N ASP A 490 17.17 -11.02 -53.32
CA ASP A 490 18.08 -11.78 -54.18
C ASP A 490 18.87 -12.82 -53.37
N GLY A 491 18.85 -14.07 -53.81
CA GLY A 491 19.47 -15.21 -53.16
C GLY A 491 18.62 -15.93 -52.11
N ASP A 492 17.43 -15.41 -51.77
CA ASP A 492 16.55 -16.07 -50.78
C ASP A 492 16.09 -17.45 -51.24
N TRP A 493 15.85 -18.33 -50.27
CA TRP A 493 15.25 -19.65 -50.48
C TRP A 493 13.97 -19.80 -49.65
N LEU A 494 12.82 -19.79 -50.33
CA LEU A 494 11.51 -20.10 -49.77
C LEU A 494 11.23 -21.61 -49.91
N ARG A 495 11.06 -22.32 -48.79
CA ARG A 495 10.80 -23.76 -48.79
C ARG A 495 9.51 -24.05 -48.05
N PHE A 496 8.58 -24.72 -48.72
CA PHE A 496 7.38 -25.30 -48.12
C PHE A 496 7.59 -26.77 -47.79
N ARG A 497 7.24 -27.16 -46.56
CA ARG A 497 7.35 -28.53 -46.05
C ARG A 497 5.99 -28.96 -45.51
N PHE A 498 5.54 -30.15 -45.89
CA PHE A 498 4.36 -30.76 -45.31
C PHE A 498 4.71 -31.33 -43.93
N THR A 499 3.96 -30.95 -42.91
CA THR A 499 4.08 -31.44 -41.54
C THR A 499 2.91 -32.35 -41.21
N LEU A 500 3.13 -33.36 -40.38
CA LEU A 500 2.11 -34.19 -39.73
C LEU A 500 1.85 -33.77 -38.27
N ALA A 501 2.71 -32.94 -37.68
CA ALA A 501 2.66 -32.58 -36.26
C ALA A 501 2.87 -31.08 -36.00
N ARG A 502 2.17 -30.21 -36.77
CA ARG A 502 2.24 -28.73 -36.66
C ARG A 502 3.67 -28.15 -36.63
N GLY A 503 4.60 -28.79 -37.33
CA GLY A 503 5.97 -28.32 -37.47
C GLY A 503 7.00 -29.10 -36.63
N ARG A 504 6.57 -29.86 -35.62
CA ARG A 504 7.47 -30.56 -34.69
C ARG A 504 8.38 -31.57 -35.39
N ASP A 505 7.86 -32.21 -36.44
CA ASP A 505 8.50 -33.20 -37.31
C ASP A 505 9.42 -32.61 -38.38
N ILE A 506 9.38 -31.30 -38.57
CA ILE A 506 10.20 -30.59 -39.55
C ILE A 506 11.15 -29.59 -38.89
N GLY A 507 11.30 -29.64 -37.56
CA GLY A 507 12.23 -28.77 -36.82
C GLY A 507 11.69 -27.37 -36.49
N CYS A 508 10.41 -27.12 -36.77
CA CYS A 508 9.76 -25.87 -36.37
C CYS A 508 9.39 -25.93 -34.88
N ASN A 509 10.01 -25.06 -34.07
CA ASN A 509 9.84 -25.00 -32.62
C ASN A 509 8.98 -23.79 -32.19
N MET A 510 7.89 -23.50 -32.91
CA MET A 510 7.05 -22.31 -32.64
C MET A 510 6.16 -22.42 -31.40
N ASP A 511 5.93 -23.62 -30.88
CA ASP A 511 5.15 -23.85 -29.64
C ASP A 511 6.02 -24.39 -28.49
N GLY A 512 7.34 -24.18 -28.57
CA GLY A 512 8.31 -24.68 -27.60
C GLY A 512 8.49 -26.21 -27.64
N LYS A 513 7.95 -26.88 -28.67
CA LYS A 513 8.13 -28.31 -28.91
C LYS A 513 8.67 -28.51 -30.33
N ALA A 514 9.74 -29.27 -30.43
CA ALA A 514 10.21 -29.87 -31.66
C ALA A 514 10.69 -31.28 -31.33
N TYR A 515 10.56 -32.20 -32.29
CA TYR A 515 11.14 -33.53 -32.13
C TYR A 515 12.68 -33.44 -32.21
N GLU A 516 13.37 -34.46 -31.68
CA GLU A 516 14.85 -34.49 -31.67
C GLU A 516 15.48 -34.60 -33.07
N LYS A 517 14.67 -34.93 -34.08
CA LYS A 517 15.05 -35.15 -35.46
C LYS A 517 14.10 -34.39 -36.38
N GLU A 518 14.60 -34.03 -37.55
CA GLU A 518 13.80 -33.49 -38.66
C GLU A 518 13.67 -34.57 -39.75
N TRP A 519 12.49 -34.67 -40.36
CA TRP A 519 12.19 -35.65 -41.41
C TRP A 519 12.05 -35.06 -42.82
#